data_AF-A0A8B3L8C8-F1
#
_entry.id   AF-A0A8B3L8C8-F1
#
_cell.length_a   1.000
_cell.length_b   1.000
_cell.length_c   1.000
_cell.angle_alpha   90.00
_cell.angle_beta   90.00
_cell.angle_gamma   90.00
#
_symmetry.space_group_name_H-M   'P 1'
#
loop_
_entity.id
_entity.type
_entity.pdbx_description
1 polymer ?
#
loop_
_entity_poly.entity_id
_entity_poly.type
_entity_poly.pdbx_seq_one_letter_code
_entity_poly.pdbx_strand_id
1 'polypeptide(L)'
;MDKPAKDDKTGRFLAGNSGNGGRPKGARSKLGEAFIEDMLADWEANGPAAITRVRAEKPDAYLKVVASILPKDLNVNINQTDTMTDEQLIERIRSLDAAIRPFLDAEGASGTGVGSGPATAH
;
A
#
# COMPACT_ATOMS: atom_id res chain seq x y z
N MET A 1 -18.47 24.76 50.48
CA MET A 1 -18.46 24.63 49.02
C MET A 1 -19.88 24.82 48.53
N ASP A 2 -20.11 25.86 47.73
CA ASP A 2 -21.44 26.21 47.25
C ASP A 2 -21.83 25.30 46.08
N LYS A 3 -23.08 24.81 46.05
CA LYS A 3 -23.52 23.87 45.02
C LYS A 3 -23.80 24.64 43.72
N PRO A 4 -23.37 24.14 42.54
CA PRO A 4 -23.62 24.82 41.28
C PRO A 4 -25.12 24.92 41.00
N ALA A 5 -25.58 26.14 40.72
CA ALA A 5 -26.99 26.45 40.50
C ALA A 5 -27.52 25.69 39.27
N LYS A 6 -28.72 25.11 39.40
CA LYS A 6 -29.43 24.37 38.35
C LYS A 6 -30.68 25.14 37.95
N ASP A 7 -31.10 24.97 36.70
CA ASP A 7 -32.36 25.44 36.17
C ASP A 7 -33.52 24.60 36.75
N ASP A 8 -34.46 25.25 37.42
CA ASP A 8 -35.53 24.58 38.16
C ASP A 8 -36.58 23.91 37.27
N LYS A 9 -36.65 24.24 35.98
CA LYS A 9 -37.63 23.67 35.04
C LYS A 9 -37.08 22.46 34.28
N THR A 10 -35.77 22.43 34.04
CA THR A 10 -35.12 21.40 33.21
C THR A 10 -34.11 20.56 33.99
N GLY A 11 -33.75 20.95 35.21
CA GLY A 11 -32.77 20.28 36.07
C GLY A 11 -31.32 20.37 35.58
N ARG A 12 -31.06 21.10 34.49
CA ARG A 12 -29.72 21.28 33.91
C ARG A 12 -28.92 22.25 34.76
N PHE A 13 -27.61 22.01 34.89
CA PHE A 13 -26.72 23.01 35.49
C PHE A 13 -26.76 24.29 34.65
N LEU A 14 -26.89 25.45 35.29
CA LEU A 14 -26.77 26.72 34.60
C LEU A 14 -25.36 26.81 34.02
N ALA A 15 -25.25 27.27 32.77
CA ALA A 15 -23.96 27.47 32.15
C ALA A 15 -23.18 28.47 33.01
N GLY A 16 -22.09 28.00 33.63
CA GLY A 16 -21.19 28.86 34.37
C GLY A 16 -20.67 29.93 33.42
N ASN A 17 -21.10 31.17 33.60
CA ASN A 17 -20.61 32.29 32.82
C ASN A 17 -19.08 32.38 33.02
N SER A 18 -18.32 31.86 32.07
CA SER A 18 -16.96 32.29 31.83
C SER A 18 -17.01 33.01 30.49
N GLY A 19 -16.70 34.31 30.48
CA GLY A 19 -16.73 35.18 29.30
C GLY A 19 -15.82 34.76 28.13
N ASN A 20 -15.31 33.54 28.15
CA ASN A 20 -14.60 32.89 27.07
C ASN A 20 -15.42 31.68 26.64
N GLY A 21 -16.44 31.91 25.81
CA GLY A 21 -17.18 30.85 25.13
C GLY A 21 -16.20 29.80 24.62
N GLY A 22 -16.53 28.52 24.82
CA GLY A 22 -15.65 27.40 24.47
C GLY A 22 -15.09 27.53 23.05
N ARG A 23 -13.94 26.87 22.81
CA ARG A 23 -13.16 26.96 21.57
C ARG A 23 -14.08 27.02 20.34
N PRO A 24 -13.95 28.02 19.44
CA PRO A 24 -14.87 28.23 18.33
C PRO A 24 -15.07 26.95 17.53
N LYS A 25 -16.33 26.65 17.20
CA LYS A 25 -16.68 25.50 16.35
C LYS A 25 -15.86 25.61 15.05
N GLY A 26 -15.06 24.57 14.77
CA GLY A 26 -14.18 24.54 13.58
C GLY A 26 -12.73 24.98 13.80
N ALA A 27 -12.34 25.49 14.97
CA ALA A 27 -10.94 25.89 15.23
C ALA A 27 -9.94 24.71 15.13
N ARG A 28 -10.40 23.48 15.43
CA ARG A 28 -9.60 22.26 15.21
C ARG A 28 -9.45 21.92 13.73
N SER A 29 -10.51 22.13 12.94
CA SER A 29 -10.50 21.91 11.49
C SER A 29 -9.55 22.88 10.80
N LYS A 30 -9.64 24.18 11.14
CA LYS A 30 -8.77 25.22 10.60
C LYS A 30 -7.29 25.00 10.92
N LEU A 31 -6.99 24.55 12.14
CA LEU A 31 -5.62 24.22 12.53
C LEU A 31 -5.08 23.02 11.72
N GLY A 32 -5.91 22.00 11.48
CA GLY A 32 -5.50 20.84 10.69
C GLY A 32 -5.19 21.19 9.23
N GLU A 33 -6.03 22.04 8.61
CA GLU A 33 -5.83 22.51 7.24
C GLU A 33 -4.56 23.33 7.10
N ALA A 34 -4.37 24.35 7.96
CA ALA A 34 -3.16 25.17 7.96
C ALA A 34 -1.90 24.33 8.21
N PHE A 35 -1.96 23.34 9.12
CA PHE A 35 -0.83 22.45 9.37
C PHE A 35 -0.42 21.63 8.14
N ILE A 36 -1.39 21.09 7.39
CA ILE A 36 -1.10 20.31 6.18
C ILE A 36 -0.50 21.22 5.09
N GLU A 37 -1.02 22.43 4.95
CA GLU A 37 -0.50 23.43 4.00
C GLU A 37 0.96 23.80 4.33
N ASP A 38 1.24 24.16 5.59
CA ASP A 38 2.59 24.50 6.05
C ASP A 38 3.55 23.32 5.88
N MET A 39 3.11 22.09 6.19
CA MET A 39 3.92 20.88 6.06
C MET A 39 4.23 20.56 4.59
N LEU A 40 3.28 20.76 3.68
CA LEU A 40 3.51 20.56 2.25
C LEU A 40 4.53 21.58 1.72
N ALA A 41 4.38 22.86 2.08
CA ALA A 41 5.30 23.91 1.67
C ALA A 41 6.73 23.63 2.17
N ASP A 42 6.90 23.17 3.41
CA ASP A 42 8.20 22.75 3.93
C ASP A 42 8.75 21.54 3.17
N TRP A 43 7.91 20.54 2.88
CA TRP A 43 8.33 19.34 2.16
C TRP A 43 8.81 19.66 0.73
N GLU A 44 8.12 20.55 0.02
CA GLU A 44 8.52 20.99 -1.33
C GLU A 44 9.87 21.72 -1.31
N ALA A 45 10.11 22.54 -0.29
CA ALA A 45 11.37 23.28 -0.15
C ALA A 45 12.54 22.41 0.35
N ASN A 46 12.28 21.52 1.31
CA ASN A 46 13.32 20.90 2.15
C ASN A 46 13.34 19.37 2.12
N GLY A 47 12.30 18.72 1.58
CA GLY A 47 12.10 17.27 1.63
C GLY A 47 13.28 16.45 1.10
N PRO A 48 13.80 16.70 -0.12
CA PRO A 48 14.94 15.96 -0.67
C PRO A 48 16.22 16.08 0.17
N ALA A 49 16.47 17.27 0.74
CA ALA A 49 17.61 17.51 1.62
C ALA A 49 17.43 16.75 2.95
N ALA A 50 16.22 16.75 3.52
CA ALA A 50 15.88 15.99 4.71
C ALA A 50 16.08 14.48 4.49
N ILE A 51 15.63 13.93 3.35
CA ILE A 51 15.86 12.53 2.97
C ILE A 51 17.36 12.20 2.94
N THR A 52 18.15 13.05 2.30
CA THR A 52 19.61 12.87 2.18
C THR A 52 20.29 12.88 3.56
N ARG A 53 19.89 13.82 4.42
CA ARG A 53 20.41 13.93 5.79
C ARG A 53 20.04 12.72 6.64
N VAL A 54 18.78 12.29 6.61
CA VAL A 54 18.32 11.11 7.37
C VAL A 54 19.04 9.86 6.90
N ARG A 55 19.25 9.69 5.59
CA ARG A 55 20.03 8.56 5.05
C ARG A 55 21.47 8.53 5.59
N ALA A 56 22.11 9.69 5.71
CA ALA A 56 23.49 9.80 6.19
C ALA A 56 23.61 9.65 7.72
N GLU A 57 22.72 10.29 8.48
CA GLU A 57 22.81 10.37 9.94
C GLU A 57 22.08 9.24 10.66
N LYS A 58 20.99 8.72 10.08
CA LYS A 58 20.11 7.69 10.66
C LYS A 58 19.65 6.67 9.60
N PRO A 59 20.58 5.87 9.05
CA PRO A 59 20.28 4.95 7.95
C PRO A 59 19.22 3.89 8.33
N ASP A 60 19.16 3.47 9.60
CA ASP A 60 18.16 2.49 10.05
C ASP A 60 16.73 3.07 10.02
N ALA A 61 16.55 4.33 10.43
CA ALA A 61 15.28 5.03 10.36
C ALA A 61 14.86 5.27 8.90
N TYR A 62 15.81 5.64 8.04
CA TYR A 62 15.58 5.76 6.61
C TYR A 62 15.04 4.46 6.00
N LEU A 63 15.69 3.33 6.26
CA LEU A 63 15.27 2.02 5.74
C LEU A 63 13.91 1.59 6.30
N LYS A 64 13.62 1.87 7.58
CA LYS A 64 12.31 1.59 8.19
C LYS A 64 11.19 2.39 7.52
N VAL A 65 11.41 3.67 7.21
CA VAL A 65 10.43 4.51 6.49
C VAL A 65 10.21 3.95 5.09
N VAL A 66 11.27 3.62 4.34
CA VAL A 66 11.14 3.00 3.01
C VAL A 66 10.34 1.70 3.09
N ALA A 67 10.67 0.81 4.04
CA ALA A 67 9.96 -0.45 4.24
C ALA A 67 8.49 -0.25 4.64
N SER A 68 8.15 0.84 5.33
CA SER A 68 6.77 1.14 5.74
C SER A 68 5.86 1.60 4.61
N ILE A 69 6.44 2.12 3.51
CA ILE A 69 5.71 2.54 2.31
C ILE A 69 5.42 1.33 1.41
N LEU A 70 6.26 0.28 1.50
CA LEU A 70 6.01 -0.96 0.78
C LEU A 70 4.75 -1.63 1.34
N PRO A 71 3.88 -2.17 0.48
CA PRO A 71 2.79 -3.04 0.92
C PRO A 71 3.35 -4.15 1.81
N LYS A 72 2.85 -4.24 3.05
CA LYS A 72 3.24 -5.32 3.99
C LYS A 72 2.84 -6.68 3.46
N ASP A 73 1.72 -6.70 2.74
CA ASP A 73 1.24 -7.81 1.95
C ASP A 73 1.70 -7.59 0.51
N LEU A 74 3.00 -7.70 0.27
CA LEU A 74 3.48 -8.17 -1.02
C LEU A 74 3.09 -9.65 -1.12
N ASN A 75 1.79 -9.92 -1.19
CA ASN A 75 1.22 -11.17 -1.65
C ASN A 75 1.41 -11.23 -3.16
N VAL A 76 2.65 -11.00 -3.61
CA VAL A 76 3.07 -11.40 -4.93
C VAL A 76 2.90 -12.91 -4.89
N ASN A 77 1.89 -13.41 -5.60
CA ASN A 77 1.67 -14.82 -5.87
C ASN A 77 2.85 -15.35 -6.72
N ILE A 78 4.08 -15.29 -6.18
CA ILE A 78 5.28 -15.83 -6.83
C ILE A 78 5.24 -17.36 -6.75
N ASN A 79 4.49 -17.90 -5.79
CA ASN A 79 4.61 -19.28 -5.35
C ASN A 79 3.27 -20.04 -5.42
N GLN A 80 2.42 -19.79 -6.42
CA GLN A 80 1.21 -20.63 -6.59
C GLN A 80 1.56 -22.10 -6.85
N THR A 81 2.77 -22.38 -7.35
CA THR A 81 3.28 -23.73 -7.60
C THR A 81 4.08 -24.33 -6.45
N ASP A 82 4.68 -23.54 -5.55
CA ASP A 82 5.59 -24.07 -4.52
C ASP A 82 4.88 -24.86 -3.42
N THR A 83 3.57 -24.67 -3.27
CA THR A 83 2.73 -25.43 -2.33
C THR A 83 1.92 -26.54 -3.01
N MET A 84 2.08 -26.74 -4.32
CA MET A 84 1.40 -27.80 -5.05
C MET A 84 2.15 -29.11 -4.89
N THR A 85 1.42 -30.22 -4.71
CA THR A 85 2.03 -31.54 -4.85
C THR A 85 2.36 -31.82 -6.31
N ASP A 86 3.22 -32.80 -6.57
CA ASP A 86 3.58 -33.20 -7.93
C ASP A 86 2.33 -33.55 -8.76
N GLU A 87 1.31 -34.18 -8.17
CA GLU A 87 0.05 -34.50 -8.85
C GLU A 87 -0.72 -33.24 -9.25
N GLN A 88 -0.79 -32.26 -8.36
CA GLN A 88 -1.48 -30.99 -8.63
C GLN A 88 -0.74 -30.20 -9.71
N LEU A 89 0.60 -30.24 -9.69
CA LEU A 89 1.43 -29.59 -10.71
C LEU A 89 1.21 -30.24 -12.08
N ILE A 90 1.15 -31.58 -12.14
CA ILE A 90 0.85 -32.33 -13.36
C ILE A 90 -0.53 -31.97 -13.92
N GLU A 91 -1.56 -31.89 -13.07
CA GLU A 91 -2.91 -31.51 -13.50
C GLU A 91 -2.94 -30.09 -14.06
N ARG A 92 -2.23 -29.17 -13.43
CA ARG A 92 -2.12 -27.78 -13.89
C ARG A 92 -1.41 -27.68 -15.24
N ILE A 93 -0.32 -28.42 -15.44
CA ILE A 93 0.40 -28.48 -16.72
C ILE A 93 -0.53 -29.01 -17.83
N ARG A 94 -1.30 -30.07 -17.56
CA ARG A 94 -2.27 -30.61 -18.53
C ARG A 94 -3.37 -29.60 -18.87
N SER A 95 -3.87 -28.88 -17.89
CA SER A 95 -4.86 -27.81 -18.10
C SER A 95 -4.30 -26.67 -18.97
N LEU A 96 -3.06 -26.27 -18.75
CA LEU A 96 -2.40 -25.23 -19.55
C LEU A 96 -2.11 -25.71 -20.98
N ASP A 97 -1.62 -26.95 -21.15
CA ASP A 97 -1.40 -27.54 -22.48
C ASP A 97 -2.70 -27.55 -23.29
N ALA A 98 -3.80 -28.04 -22.71
CA ALA A 98 -5.10 -28.07 -23.38
C ALA A 98 -5.62 -26.67 -23.76
N ALA A 99 -5.34 -25.65 -22.96
CA ALA A 99 -5.77 -24.28 -23.23
C ALA A 99 -4.95 -23.60 -24.34
N ILE A 100 -3.65 -23.90 -24.43
CA ILE A 100 -2.72 -23.24 -25.37
C ILE A 100 -2.67 -23.96 -26.72
N ARG A 101 -2.84 -25.29 -26.74
CA ARG A 101 -2.72 -26.12 -27.95
C ARG A 101 -3.49 -25.62 -29.17
N PRO A 102 -4.75 -25.18 -29.05
CA PRO A 102 -5.51 -24.67 -30.21
C PRO A 102 -4.89 -23.43 -30.85
N PHE A 103 -4.10 -22.66 -30.10
CA PHE A 103 -3.40 -21.46 -30.60
C PHE A 103 -2.09 -21.83 -31.30
N LEU A 104 -1.37 -22.83 -30.81
CA LEU A 104 -0.13 -23.32 -31.44
C LEU A 104 -0.42 -24.08 -32.74
N ASP A 105 -1.50 -24.86 -32.78
CA ASP A 105 -1.91 -25.58 -33.99
C ASP A 105 -2.38 -24.64 -35.11
N ALA A 106 -2.83 -23.42 -34.75
CA ALA A 106 -3.17 -22.37 -35.70
C ALA A 106 -1.93 -21.68 -36.33
N GLU A 107 -0.80 -21.61 -35.62
CA GLU A 107 0.47 -21.07 -36.14
C GLU A 107 1.31 -22.12 -36.90
N GLY A 108 1.05 -23.42 -36.66
CA GLY A 108 1.76 -24.55 -37.27
C GLY A 108 1.48 -24.84 -38.75
N ALA A 109 0.55 -24.12 -39.41
CA ALA A 109 0.27 -24.31 -40.83
C ALA A 109 1.34 -23.68 -41.78
N SER A 110 2.40 -23.07 -41.24
CA SER A 110 3.49 -22.48 -42.03
C SER A 110 4.87 -22.96 -41.57
N GLY A 111 5.21 -24.21 -41.90
CA GLY A 111 6.50 -24.78 -41.49
C GLY A 111 6.84 -26.12 -42.12
N THR A 112 6.58 -26.31 -43.41
CA THR A 112 7.19 -27.41 -44.17
C THR A 112 8.67 -27.07 -44.43
N GLY A 113 9.54 -27.56 -43.55
CA GLY A 113 10.99 -27.45 -43.68
C GLY A 113 11.68 -28.76 -43.33
N VAL A 114 11.67 -29.69 -44.28
CA VAL A 114 12.51 -30.90 -44.25
C VAL A 114 13.98 -30.47 -44.20
N GLY A 115 14.68 -30.82 -43.12
CA GLY A 115 16.12 -30.60 -42.94
C GLY A 115 16.79 -31.81 -42.34
N SER A 116 17.19 -32.73 -43.22
CA SER A 116 18.02 -33.90 -42.93
C SER A 116 19.48 -33.50 -42.66
N GLY A 117 20.14 -34.08 -41.64
CA GLY A 117 21.59 -34.02 -41.42
C GLY A 117 22.02 -34.49 -40.02
N PRO A 118 23.21 -35.13 -39.85
CA PRO A 118 23.26 -36.51 -39.37
C PRO A 118 23.77 -36.70 -37.94
N ALA A 119 23.51 -37.91 -37.43
CA ALA A 119 24.06 -38.45 -36.20
C ALA A 119 25.59 -38.62 -36.26
N THR A 120 26.28 -38.23 -35.19
CA THR A 120 27.63 -38.71 -34.88
C THR A 120 27.72 -39.04 -33.40
N ALA A 121 27.86 -40.33 -33.13
CA ALA A 121 28.32 -40.88 -31.86
C ALA A 121 29.84 -40.73 -31.76
N HIS A 122 30.34 -40.47 -30.55
CA HIS A 122 31.62 -40.97 -30.03
C HIS A 122 31.59 -40.91 -28.50
#